data_AF-A0A9D5K709-F1
#
_entry.id   AF-A0A9D5K709-F1
#
_cell.length_a   1.000
_cell.length_b   1.000
_cell.length_c   1.000
_cell.angle_alpha   90.00
_cell.angle_beta   90.00
_cell.angle_gamma   90.00
#
_symmetry.space_group_name_H-M   'P 1'
#
loop_
_entity.id
_entity.type
_entity.pdbx_description
1 polymer ?
#
loop_
_entity_poly.entity_id
_entity_poly.type
_entity_poly.pdbx_seq_one_letter_code
_entity_poly.pdbx_strand_id
1 'polypeptide(L)'
;MVHSVFKVLLIAVMTFGAISCSEKKPDEEKNASPIKKIESTAQFEKVVNSSGSRLLVFDLYADWCAPCQILSPMLERLALEKRNKATVYKINVDQN
;
A
#
# COMPACT_ATOMS: atom_id res chain seq x y z
N MET A 1 25.50 -32.29 38.48
CA MET A 1 24.57 -31.15 38.49
C MET A 1 24.71 -30.23 37.26
N VAL A 2 25.92 -29.97 36.76
CA VAL A 2 26.21 -29.09 35.59
C VAL A 2 25.72 -29.57 34.21
N HIS A 3 25.46 -30.88 34.01
CA HIS A 3 25.04 -31.43 32.71
C HIS A 3 23.55 -31.19 32.37
N SER A 4 22.70 -31.00 33.38
CA SER A 4 21.25 -30.78 33.20
C SER A 4 20.97 -29.31 32.79
N VAL A 5 21.74 -28.36 33.34
CA VAL A 5 21.64 -26.93 33.02
C VAL A 5 22.09 -26.62 31.58
N PHE A 6 23.08 -27.36 31.05
CA PHE A 6 23.58 -27.15 29.68
C PHE A 6 22.59 -27.60 28.59
N LYS A 7 21.83 -28.67 28.84
CA LYS A 7 20.75 -29.13 27.94
C LYS A 7 19.55 -28.17 27.94
N VAL A 8 19.20 -27.61 29.10
CA VAL A 8 18.09 -26.64 29.21
C VAL A 8 18.45 -25.32 28.51
N LEU A 9 19.71 -24.88 28.59
CA LEU A 9 20.18 -23.68 27.89
C LEU A 9 20.19 -23.85 26.36
N LEU A 10 20.58 -25.03 25.85
CA LEU A 10 20.55 -25.31 24.41
C LEU A 10 19.13 -25.39 23.84
N ILE A 11 18.17 -25.95 24.59
CA ILE A 11 16.76 -26.00 24.16
C ILE A 11 16.17 -24.58 24.12
N ALA A 12 16.49 -23.72 25.09
CA ALA A 12 16.00 -22.34 25.12
C ALA A 12 16.59 -21.46 24.00
N VAL A 13 17.86 -21.65 23.61
CA VAL A 13 18.48 -20.90 22.51
C VAL A 13 17.92 -21.34 21.15
N MET A 14 17.61 -22.63 20.96
CA MET A 14 17.04 -23.10 19.68
C MET A 14 15.57 -22.70 19.48
N THR A 15 14.79 -22.50 20.56
CA THR A 15 13.40 -22.01 20.45
C THR A 15 13.30 -20.49 20.42
N PHE A 16 14.20 -19.76 21.08
CA PHE A 16 14.25 -18.29 21.00
C PHE A 16 15.04 -17.76 19.79
N GLY A 17 15.93 -18.55 19.18
CA GLY A 17 16.69 -18.17 17.98
C GLY A 17 15.86 -18.03 16.69
N ALA A 18 14.59 -18.45 16.71
CA ALA A 18 13.63 -18.18 15.63
C ALA A 18 12.77 -16.93 15.85
N ILE A 19 12.86 -16.28 17.03
CA ILE A 19 12.30 -14.94 17.27
C ILE A 19 13.40 -13.92 16.95
N SER A 20 13.99 -14.06 15.75
CA SER A 20 14.72 -12.96 15.13
C SER A 20 13.67 -11.99 14.62
N CYS A 21 13.73 -10.75 15.09
CA CYS A 21 13.03 -9.60 14.54
C CYS A 21 13.03 -9.66 13.01
N SER A 22 11.89 -9.96 12.43
CA SER A 22 11.58 -9.54 11.07
C SER A 22 10.37 -8.64 11.19
N GLU A 23 10.65 -7.36 11.39
CA GLU A 23 9.80 -6.29 10.89
C GLU A 23 9.66 -6.57 9.39
N LYS A 24 8.64 -7.36 9.01
CA LYS A 24 8.18 -7.39 7.63
C LYS A 24 7.56 -6.04 7.37
N LYS A 25 8.41 -5.09 6.99
CA LYS A 25 8.01 -3.89 6.29
C LYS A 25 7.19 -4.36 5.08
N PRO A 26 5.92 -3.93 4.95
CA PRO A 26 5.07 -4.35 3.85
C PRO A 26 5.44 -3.51 2.62
N ASP A 27 6.54 -3.87 1.98
CA ASP A 27 6.93 -3.38 0.67
C ASP A 27 7.12 -4.58 -0.27
N GLU A 28 6.34 -4.57 -1.34
CA GLU A 28 6.30 -5.53 -2.44
C GLU A 28 5.59 -6.88 -2.20
N GLU A 29 4.26 -6.82 -2.14
CA GLU A 29 3.44 -7.83 -2.83
C GLU A 29 2.60 -7.10 -3.88
N LYS A 30 2.92 -7.34 -5.16
CA LYS A 30 2.22 -6.81 -6.33
C LYS A 30 0.82 -7.41 -6.39
N ASN A 31 -0.10 -6.85 -5.62
CA ASN A 31 -1.51 -7.22 -5.64
C ASN A 31 -2.30 -6.04 -6.21
N ALA A 32 -3.15 -6.33 -7.21
CA ALA A 32 -3.79 -5.37 -8.09
C ALA A 32 -4.27 -4.09 -7.36
N SER A 33 -3.73 -2.94 -7.77
CA SER A 33 -4.09 -1.65 -7.21
C SER A 33 -5.60 -1.42 -7.34
N PRO A 34 -6.33 -1.14 -6.25
CA PRO A 34 -7.78 -0.90 -6.28
C PRO A 34 -8.15 0.44 -6.93
N ILE A 35 -7.14 1.20 -7.37
CA ILE A 35 -7.28 2.56 -7.89
C ILE A 35 -7.50 2.53 -9.42
N LYS A 36 -8.57 3.17 -9.87
CA LYS A 36 -8.89 3.29 -11.31
C LYS A 36 -8.05 4.40 -11.94
N LYS A 37 -7.52 4.14 -13.13
CA LYS A 37 -6.84 5.15 -13.95
C LYS A 37 -7.84 5.94 -14.79
N ILE A 38 -7.57 7.22 -14.97
CA ILE A 38 -8.30 8.13 -15.86
C ILE A 38 -7.34 8.54 -16.98
N GLU A 39 -7.74 8.29 -18.23
CA GLU A 39 -6.89 8.46 -19.43
C GLU A 39 -7.48 9.46 -20.43
N SER A 40 -8.60 10.12 -20.09
CA SER A 40 -9.20 11.13 -20.96
C SER A 40 -10.07 12.12 -20.18
N THR A 41 -10.21 13.33 -20.73
CA THR A 41 -11.11 14.37 -20.21
C THR A 41 -12.56 13.90 -20.17
N ALA A 42 -13.03 13.18 -21.19
CA ALA A 42 -14.39 12.65 -21.22
C ALA A 42 -14.66 11.65 -20.08
N GLN A 43 -13.68 10.81 -19.74
CA GLN A 43 -13.79 9.89 -18.61
C GLN A 43 -13.76 10.64 -17.27
N PHE A 44 -12.92 11.66 -17.14
CA PHE A 44 -12.86 12.53 -15.97
C PHE A 44 -14.22 13.22 -15.73
N GLU A 45 -14.77 13.89 -16.75
CA GLU A 45 -16.06 14.56 -16.68
C GLU A 45 -17.19 13.59 -16.29
N LYS A 46 -17.19 12.39 -16.88
CA LYS A 46 -18.17 11.36 -16.52
C LYS A 46 -18.07 10.97 -15.05
N VAL A 47 -16.86 10.78 -14.51
CA VAL A 47 -16.65 10.42 -13.10
C VAL A 47 -17.09 11.56 -12.18
N VAL A 48 -16.71 12.79 -12.47
CA VAL A 48 -17.09 13.97 -11.67
C VAL A 48 -18.62 14.12 -11.65
N ASN A 49 -19.27 14.07 -12.82
CA ASN A 49 -20.71 14.25 -12.94
C ASN A 49 -21.52 13.09 -12.34
N SER A 50 -20.98 11.87 -12.31
CA SER A 50 -21.66 10.70 -11.73
C SER A 50 -21.38 10.46 -10.25
N SER A 51 -20.47 11.22 -9.65
CA SER A 51 -20.02 11.00 -8.27
C SER A 51 -21.05 11.38 -7.19
N GLY A 52 -22.01 12.25 -7.51
CA GLY A 52 -23.01 12.72 -6.55
C GLY A 52 -22.36 13.41 -5.34
N SER A 53 -22.61 12.89 -4.14
CA SER A 53 -22.05 13.41 -2.88
C SER A 53 -20.75 12.71 -2.43
N ARG A 54 -20.20 11.83 -3.27
CA ARG A 54 -19.04 11.02 -2.92
C ARG A 54 -17.74 11.81 -3.01
N LEU A 55 -16.86 11.66 -2.04
CA LEU A 55 -15.54 12.29 -2.08
C LEU A 55 -14.67 11.64 -3.16
N LEU A 56 -14.16 12.46 -4.08
CA LEU A 56 -13.21 12.04 -5.10
C LEU A 56 -11.82 12.56 -4.76
N VAL A 57 -10.82 11.70 -4.88
CA VAL A 57 -9.40 12.05 -4.72
C VAL A 57 -8.68 11.68 -6.00
N PHE A 58 -7.94 12.63 -6.57
CA PHE A 58 -7.17 12.43 -7.80
C PHE A 58 -5.68 12.50 -7.47
N ASP A 59 -4.98 11.39 -7.69
CA ASP A 59 -3.53 11.28 -7.61
C ASP A 59 -2.95 11.64 -8.98
N LEU A 60 -2.44 12.85 -9.09
CA LEU A 60 -1.73 13.35 -10.26
C LEU A 60 -0.27 12.88 -10.16
N TYR A 61 0.12 11.92 -11.00
CA TYR A 61 1.45 11.32 -10.96
C TYR A 61 2.15 11.39 -12.32
N ALA A 62 3.44 11.15 -12.30
CA ALA A 62 4.29 10.95 -13.47
C ALA A 62 5.28 9.84 -13.19
N ASP A 63 5.79 9.20 -14.24
CA ASP A 63 6.77 8.11 -14.09
C ASP A 63 8.12 8.64 -13.55
N TRP A 64 8.44 9.90 -13.85
CA TRP A 64 9.62 10.60 -13.33
C TRP A 64 9.40 11.23 -11.94
N CYS A 65 8.18 11.19 -11.40
CA CYS A 65 7.88 11.78 -10.09
C CYS A 65 8.22 10.82 -8.94
N ALA A 66 9.49 10.83 -8.50
CA ALA A 66 9.95 10.07 -7.33
C ALA A 66 9.09 10.26 -6.05
N PRO A 67 8.72 11.49 -5.63
CA PRO A 67 7.86 11.63 -4.45
C PRO A 67 6.45 11.03 -4.63
N CYS A 68 5.90 11.03 -5.84
CA CYS A 68 4.60 10.41 -6.14
C CYS A 68 4.63 8.89 -5.99
N GLN A 69 5.77 8.26 -6.33
CA GLN A 69 5.95 6.81 -6.19
C GLN A 69 5.96 6.38 -4.71
N ILE A 70 6.52 7.21 -3.82
CA ILE A 70 6.50 6.97 -2.37
C ILE A 70 5.08 7.17 -1.81
N LEU A 71 4.34 8.15 -2.33
CA LEU A 71 2.98 8.46 -1.89
C LEU A 71 1.95 7.42 -2.37
N SER A 72 2.13 6.86 -3.56
CA SER A 72 1.23 5.88 -4.19
C SER A 72 0.80 4.74 -3.25
N PRO A 73 1.69 3.99 -2.57
CA PRO A 73 1.29 2.91 -1.67
C PRO A 73 0.57 3.39 -0.39
N MET A 74 0.70 4.67 -0.01
CA MET A 74 -0.10 5.24 1.06
C MET A 74 -1.52 5.54 0.58
N LEU A 75 -1.67 6.09 -0.62
CA LEU A 75 -2.98 6.35 -1.23
C LEU A 75 -3.76 5.07 -1.53
N GLU A 76 -3.09 3.99 -1.95
CA GLU A 76 -3.71 2.68 -2.15
C GLU A 76 -4.29 2.11 -0.86
N ARG A 77 -3.55 2.21 0.25
CA ARG A 77 -4.05 1.81 1.58
C ARG A 77 -5.24 2.66 2.01
N LEU A 78 -5.16 3.98 1.84
CA LEU A 78 -6.28 4.89 2.16
C LEU A 78 -7.51 4.61 1.29
N ALA A 79 -7.33 4.27 0.01
CA ALA A 79 -8.41 3.91 -0.90
C ALA A 79 -9.16 2.65 -0.42
N LEU A 80 -8.44 1.66 0.11
CA LEU A 80 -9.04 0.46 0.68
C LEU A 80 -9.81 0.76 1.97
N GLU A 81 -9.18 1.46 2.91
CA GLU A 81 -9.80 1.80 4.20
C GLU A 81 -11.02 2.70 4.05
N LYS A 82 -10.98 3.64 3.10
CA LYS A 82 -12.03 4.63 2.87
C LYS A 82 -12.91 4.28 1.67
N ARG A 83 -12.89 3.04 1.16
CA ARG A 83 -13.67 2.59 0.00
C ARG A 83 -15.18 2.85 0.08
N ASN A 84 -15.75 3.09 1.26
CA ASN A 84 -17.15 3.43 1.42
C ASN A 84 -17.40 4.94 1.39
N LYS A 85 -16.40 5.77 1.69
CA LYS A 85 -16.51 7.23 1.84
C LYS A 85 -15.85 8.02 0.71
N ALA A 86 -14.76 7.50 0.15
CA ALA A 86 -13.99 8.15 -0.90
C ALA A 86 -13.63 7.16 -2.01
N THR A 87 -13.45 7.68 -3.22
CA THR A 87 -12.83 6.95 -4.32
C THR A 87 -11.58 7.69 -4.76
N VAL A 88 -10.48 6.95 -4.88
CA VAL A 88 -9.21 7.46 -5.40
C VAL A 88 -9.09 7.09 -6.87
N TYR A 89 -8.56 8.00 -7.69
CA TYR A 89 -8.25 7.83 -9.10
C TYR A 89 -6.83 8.28 -9.40
N LYS A 90 -6.18 7.67 -10.40
CA LYS A 90 -4.84 8.08 -10.87
C LYS A 90 -4.92 8.74 -12.24
N ILE A 91 -4.24 9.86 -12.41
CA ILE A 91 -4.09 10.56 -13.69
C ILE A 91 -2.59 10.73 -13.94
N ASN A 92 -2.12 10.25 -15.08
CA ASN A 92 -0.75 10.49 -15.51
C ASN A 92 -0.68 11.85 -16.23
N VAL A 93 0.12 12.77 -15.70
CA VAL A 93 0.26 14.15 -16.23
C VAL A 93 1.09 14.23 -17.52
N ASP A 94 1.88 13.19 -17.84
CA ASP A 94 2.59 13.12 -19.12
C ASP A 94 1.68 12.61 -20.25
N GLN A 95 0.59 11.93 -19.90
CA GLN A 95 -0.33 11.28 -20.84
C GLN A 95 -1.65 12.05 -21.04
N ASN A 96 -1.87 13.14 -20.29
CA ASN A 96 -3.11 13.93 -20.28
C ASN A 96 -2.82 15.40 -20.03
#